data_AF-A0A0B6RSM6-F1
#
_entry.id   AF-A0A0B6RSM6-F1
#
_cell.length_a   1.000
_cell.length_b   1.000
_cell.length_c   1.000
_cell.angle_alpha   90.00
_cell.angle_beta   90.00
_cell.angle_gamma   90.00
#
_symmetry.space_group_name_H-M   'P 1'
#
loop_
_entity.id
_entity.type
_entity.pdbx_description
1 polymer ?
#
loop_
_entity_poly.entity_id
_entity_poly.type
_entity_poly.pdbx_seq_one_letter_code
_entity_poly.pdbx_strand_id
1 'polypeptide(L)'
;MTRSASRPAPDHASSSAAMPSGMARASDAAPSSSSSPSSLSSLPSSSLPSPACAPAAGVSTADACAPSAPPRRVAIGVGCRAGRPAEAIDAAIDAALARHPGLAREAVALVATLDAKAAEPGLVACCARHGWPLVAITREVIAALTSGHDASSEAGGDPDDAPVQAVQARFGVAGVCEPCARAAAPNGTLLVPKTILDGVTVAIAGPL
;
A
#
# COMPACT_ATOMS: atom_id res chain seq x y z
N MET A 1 -32.44 46.08 24.03
CA MET A 1 -31.33 46.81 24.67
C MET A 1 -30.69 45.91 25.73
N THR A 2 -29.72 45.10 25.33
CA THR A 2 -28.84 44.36 26.25
C THR A 2 -27.43 44.43 25.66
N ARG A 3 -26.51 44.96 26.46
CA ARG A 3 -25.10 45.26 26.14
C ARG A 3 -24.20 44.08 26.55
N SER A 4 -22.97 44.11 26.03
CA SER A 4 -21.76 43.43 26.53
C SER A 4 -21.61 41.94 26.20
N ALA A 5 -20.45 41.42 25.81
CA ALA A 5 -19.09 41.97 25.81
C ALA A 5 -18.26 41.33 24.68
N SER A 6 -17.43 42.18 24.05
CA SER A 6 -16.34 41.81 23.14
C SER A 6 -15.27 41.02 23.90
N ARG A 7 -14.81 39.90 23.34
CA ARG A 7 -13.59 39.20 23.80
C ARG A 7 -12.45 39.54 22.83
N PRO A 8 -11.29 40.03 23.30
CA PRO A 8 -10.12 40.22 22.45
C PRO A 8 -9.45 38.88 22.09
N ALA A 9 -8.92 38.83 20.88
CA ALA A 9 -8.15 37.72 20.32
C ALA A 9 -6.73 37.66 20.94
N PRO A 10 -6.12 36.46 21.06
CA PRO A 10 -4.69 36.35 21.36
C PRO A 10 -3.84 36.53 20.09
N ASP A 11 -2.94 37.52 20.15
CA ASP A 11 -1.76 37.69 19.28
C ASP A 11 -0.86 36.44 19.35
N HIS A 12 -0.65 35.78 18.21
CA HIS A 12 0.47 34.87 18.05
C HIS A 12 1.54 35.54 17.20
N ALA A 13 2.52 36.07 17.92
CA ALA A 13 3.74 36.66 17.39
C ALA A 13 4.49 35.68 16.48
N SER A 14 4.93 36.24 15.34
CA SER A 14 5.92 35.66 14.45
C SER A 14 7.27 35.50 15.17
N SER A 15 7.98 34.40 14.91
CA SER A 15 9.44 34.39 15.00
C SER A 15 10.00 33.58 13.84
N SER A 16 10.42 34.37 12.85
CA SER A 16 11.30 34.01 11.74
C SER A 16 12.69 33.68 12.30
N ALA A 17 13.23 32.52 11.92
CA ALA A 17 14.66 32.25 11.99
C ALA A 17 15.09 31.69 10.63
N ALA A 18 15.90 32.48 9.95
CA ALA A 18 16.40 32.28 8.61
C ALA A 18 17.84 31.74 8.66
N MET A 19 18.14 30.78 7.75
CA MET A 19 19.44 30.53 7.08
C MET A 19 20.59 29.92 7.92
N PRO A 20 21.57 29.19 7.33
CA PRO A 20 22.07 29.37 5.96
C PRO A 20 22.39 28.14 5.08
N SER A 21 22.48 28.47 3.78
CA SER A 21 23.08 27.76 2.66
C SER A 21 24.56 27.41 2.85
N GLY A 22 24.97 26.26 2.31
CA GLY A 22 26.37 25.90 2.08
C GLY A 22 26.51 25.02 0.84
N MET A 23 27.00 25.61 -0.25
CA MET A 23 27.47 24.93 -1.46
C MET A 23 28.91 24.40 -1.24
N ALA A 24 29.26 23.25 -1.84
CA ALA A 24 30.43 23.12 -2.73
C ALA A 24 30.57 21.69 -3.28
N ARG A 25 31.01 21.63 -4.55
CA ARG A 25 31.19 20.47 -5.43
C ARG A 25 32.60 19.86 -5.30
N ALA A 26 32.79 18.81 -6.11
CA ALA A 26 34.02 18.28 -6.73
C ALA A 26 34.63 17.09 -5.99
N SER A 27 35.31 16.13 -6.60
CA SER A 27 35.48 15.60 -7.97
C SER A 27 36.44 14.39 -7.80
N ASP A 28 36.76 13.70 -8.90
CA ASP A 28 37.80 12.68 -9.07
C ASP A 28 37.46 11.26 -8.57
N ALA A 29 37.77 10.17 -9.27
CA ALA A 29 38.33 9.94 -10.60
C ALA A 29 38.17 8.44 -10.93
N ALA A 30 37.90 8.13 -12.19
CA ALA A 30 38.21 6.84 -12.80
C ALA A 30 39.74 6.80 -13.11
N PRO A 31 40.41 5.64 -13.33
CA PRO A 31 40.20 4.87 -14.55
C PRO A 31 40.38 3.33 -14.46
N SER A 32 39.60 2.64 -15.30
CA SER A 32 39.98 1.69 -16.35
C SER A 32 41.08 0.64 -16.16
N SER A 33 40.74 -0.63 -16.40
CA SER A 33 41.37 -1.52 -17.41
C SER A 33 40.67 -2.89 -17.37
N SER A 34 39.81 -3.22 -18.34
CA SER A 34 40.12 -3.82 -19.65
C SER A 34 40.59 -5.28 -19.57
N SER A 35 39.79 -6.21 -20.08
CA SER A 35 40.19 -7.31 -20.98
C SER A 35 38.97 -8.12 -21.44
N SER A 36 38.54 -7.87 -22.66
CA SER A 36 37.75 -8.77 -23.53
C SER A 36 38.71 -9.73 -24.28
N PRO A 37 38.31 -10.51 -25.30
CA PRO A 37 37.24 -11.52 -25.44
C PRO A 37 37.78 -12.85 -26.04
N SER A 38 36.89 -13.71 -26.56
CA SER A 38 37.09 -14.80 -27.57
C SER A 38 37.46 -16.18 -26.98
N SER A 39 36.95 -17.33 -27.41
CA SER A 39 36.29 -17.72 -28.67
C SER A 39 35.42 -18.95 -28.44
N LEU A 40 34.21 -18.94 -29.01
CA LEU A 40 33.41 -20.13 -29.30
C LEU A 40 33.71 -20.58 -30.73
N SER A 41 34.00 -21.87 -30.92
CA SER A 41 33.68 -22.54 -32.18
C SER A 41 33.69 -24.05 -32.07
N SER A 42 32.72 -24.61 -32.81
CA SER A 42 32.73 -25.92 -33.48
C SER A 42 32.07 -27.12 -32.80
N LEU A 43 30.82 -27.35 -33.24
CA LEU A 43 30.19 -28.65 -33.57
C LEU A 43 31.09 -29.44 -34.58
N PRO A 44 30.93 -30.78 -34.84
CA PRO A 44 29.63 -31.44 -35.06
C PRO A 44 29.47 -32.97 -34.80
N SER A 45 28.19 -33.38 -34.93
CA SER A 45 27.63 -34.58 -35.58
C SER A 45 27.61 -35.99 -34.95
N SER A 46 26.38 -36.53 -35.02
CA SER A 46 25.96 -37.93 -35.28
C SER A 46 25.88 -38.91 -34.10
N SER A 47 24.68 -39.33 -33.72
CA SER A 47 23.90 -40.38 -34.41
C SER A 47 22.75 -40.91 -33.51
N LEU A 48 21.59 -41.16 -34.10
CA LEU A 48 20.41 -41.80 -33.51
C LEU A 48 20.68 -43.28 -33.17
N PRO A 49 19.87 -43.91 -32.28
CA PRO A 49 18.69 -44.62 -32.80
C PRO A 49 17.38 -44.40 -32.02
N SER A 50 16.28 -44.48 -32.78
CA SER A 50 14.91 -44.72 -32.33
C SER A 50 14.77 -46.16 -31.82
N PRO A 51 13.81 -46.50 -30.93
CA PRO A 51 12.52 -46.87 -31.49
C PRO A 51 11.32 -46.35 -30.70
N ALA A 52 10.25 -46.16 -31.48
CA ALA A 52 8.89 -45.98 -31.03
C ALA A 52 8.39 -47.07 -30.08
N CYS A 53 7.65 -46.65 -29.06
CA CYS A 53 6.44 -47.36 -28.63
C CYS A 53 5.41 -46.30 -28.25
N ALA A 54 4.35 -46.20 -29.04
CA ALA A 54 3.17 -45.40 -28.75
C ALA A 54 2.22 -46.19 -27.81
N PRO A 55 1.05 -45.66 -27.40
CA PRO A 55 0.76 -45.29 -26.03
C PRO A 55 -0.32 -46.17 -25.37
N ALA A 56 -0.46 -46.11 -24.04
CA ALA A 56 -1.73 -46.46 -23.40
C ALA A 56 -1.91 -45.78 -22.03
N ALA A 57 -3.12 -45.24 -21.86
CA ALA A 57 -3.84 -45.03 -20.61
C ALA A 57 -3.46 -43.82 -19.73
N GLY A 58 -4.12 -42.69 -20.02
CA GLY A 58 -5.07 -42.10 -19.08
C GLY A 58 -4.51 -41.45 -17.82
N VAL A 59 -4.18 -40.16 -17.92
CA VAL A 59 -4.49 -39.21 -16.86
C VAL A 59 -5.01 -37.92 -17.49
N SER A 60 -6.24 -37.56 -17.14
CA SER A 60 -6.78 -36.24 -17.41
C SER A 60 -6.12 -35.26 -16.45
N THR A 61 -5.10 -34.55 -16.92
CA THR A 61 -4.65 -33.27 -16.34
C THR A 61 -4.52 -32.25 -17.47
N ALA A 62 -5.66 -31.78 -17.98
CA ALA A 62 -5.74 -30.39 -18.43
C ALA A 62 -5.81 -29.57 -17.13
N ASP A 63 -4.89 -28.66 -16.83
CA ASP A 63 -4.41 -27.57 -17.67
C ASP A 63 -2.89 -27.41 -17.54
N ALA A 64 -2.22 -27.21 -18.67
CA ALA A 64 -0.80 -26.92 -18.71
C ALA A 64 -0.56 -25.57 -18.02
N CYS A 65 0.25 -25.58 -16.96
CA CYS A 65 0.76 -24.39 -16.28
C CYS A 65 1.50 -23.49 -17.30
N ALA A 66 0.75 -22.60 -17.94
CA ALA A 66 1.33 -21.38 -18.48
C ALA A 66 2.01 -20.66 -17.32
N PRO A 67 3.19 -20.04 -17.50
CA PRO A 67 3.77 -19.22 -16.45
C PRO A 67 2.77 -18.10 -16.12
N SER A 68 2.01 -18.30 -15.04
CA SER A 68 1.10 -17.31 -14.49
C SER A 68 1.91 -16.05 -14.29
N ALA A 69 1.46 -14.93 -14.86
CA ALA A 69 2.08 -13.64 -14.66
C ALA A 69 2.38 -13.47 -13.16
N PRO A 70 3.52 -12.88 -12.78
CA PRO A 70 3.88 -12.73 -11.38
C PRO A 70 2.70 -12.11 -10.62
N PRO A 71 2.36 -12.63 -9.41
CA PRO A 71 1.18 -12.20 -8.70
C PRO A 71 1.23 -10.68 -8.54
N ARG A 72 0.15 -10.00 -8.93
CA ARG A 72 0.03 -8.55 -8.77
C ARG A 72 0.18 -8.23 -7.28
N ARG A 73 1.29 -7.63 -6.90
CA ARG A 73 1.52 -7.21 -5.52
C ARG A 73 0.66 -6.00 -5.20
N VAL A 74 0.02 -6.01 -4.04
CA VAL A 74 -0.87 -4.95 -3.58
C VAL A 74 -0.47 -4.46 -2.19
N ALA A 75 -0.74 -3.18 -1.93
CA ALA A 75 -0.73 -2.61 -0.59
C ALA A 75 -2.16 -2.57 -0.04
N ILE A 76 -2.28 -2.86 1.27
CA ILE A 76 -3.54 -2.71 1.99
C ILE A 76 -3.42 -1.50 2.92
N GLY A 77 -4.35 -0.56 2.82
CA GLY A 77 -4.52 0.49 3.81
C GLY A 77 -5.54 0.10 4.87
N VAL A 78 -5.16 0.13 6.14
CA VAL A 78 -6.01 -0.27 7.27
C VAL A 78 -6.19 0.88 8.26
N GLY A 79 -7.44 1.11 8.66
CA GLY A 79 -7.80 1.90 9.84
C GLY A 79 -8.69 1.07 10.76
N CYS A 80 -8.59 1.25 12.08
CA CYS A 80 -9.44 0.53 13.01
C CYS A 80 -9.78 1.36 14.24
N ARG A 81 -10.91 1.04 14.88
CA ARG A 81 -11.19 1.48 16.26
C ARG A 81 -10.16 0.86 17.21
N ALA A 82 -9.92 1.52 18.34
CA ALA A 82 -8.95 1.05 19.33
C ALA A 82 -9.37 -0.31 19.90
N GLY A 83 -8.40 -1.20 20.14
CA GLY A 83 -8.64 -2.50 20.78
C GLY A 83 -9.30 -3.55 19.89
N ARG A 84 -9.35 -3.35 18.56
CA ARG A 84 -9.83 -4.40 17.65
C ARG A 84 -8.85 -5.58 17.64
N PRO A 85 -9.33 -6.83 17.82
CA PRO A 85 -8.46 -8.01 17.83
C PRO A 85 -7.95 -8.32 16.42
N ALA A 86 -6.84 -9.07 16.32
CA ALA A 86 -6.23 -9.45 15.05
C ALA A 86 -7.21 -10.18 14.13
N GLU A 87 -8.07 -11.03 14.70
CA GLU A 87 -9.07 -11.82 13.99
C GLU A 87 -10.12 -10.94 13.28
N ALA A 88 -10.50 -9.82 13.90
CA ALA A 88 -11.43 -8.87 13.29
C ALA A 88 -10.78 -8.12 12.11
N ILE A 89 -9.47 -7.85 12.21
CA ILE A 89 -8.70 -7.21 11.14
C ILE A 89 -8.49 -8.20 9.99
N ASP A 90 -8.17 -9.46 10.29
CA ASP A 90 -8.06 -10.54 9.31
C ASP A 90 -9.37 -10.68 8.52
N ALA A 91 -10.51 -10.78 9.21
CA ALA A 91 -11.81 -10.90 8.57
C ALA A 91 -12.13 -9.69 7.67
N ALA A 92 -11.75 -8.48 8.09
CA ALA A 92 -11.95 -7.27 7.29
C ALA A 92 -11.05 -7.25 6.05
N ILE A 93 -9.82 -7.74 6.16
CA ILE A 93 -8.90 -7.88 5.03
C ILE A 93 -9.42 -8.92 4.03
N ASP A 94 -9.90 -10.07 4.51
CA ASP A 94 -10.50 -11.11 3.66
C ASP A 94 -11.73 -10.58 2.93
N ALA A 95 -12.61 -9.88 3.65
CA ALA A 95 -13.80 -9.27 3.06
C ALA A 95 -13.43 -8.26 1.97
N ALA A 96 -12.35 -7.49 2.14
CA ALA A 96 -11.87 -6.55 1.12
C ALA A 96 -11.25 -7.28 -0.09
N LEU A 97 -10.40 -8.29 0.13
CA LEU A 97 -9.79 -9.09 -0.94
C LEU A 97 -10.86 -9.78 -1.80
N ALA A 98 -11.90 -10.31 -1.18
CA ALA A 98 -13.02 -10.96 -1.87
C ALA A 98 -13.80 -10.04 -2.82
N ARG A 99 -13.67 -8.71 -2.70
CA ARG A 99 -14.32 -7.75 -3.60
C ARG A 99 -13.64 -7.62 -4.96
N HIS A 100 -12.42 -8.13 -5.12
CA HIS A 100 -11.69 -8.06 -6.37
C HIS A 100 -11.29 -9.45 -6.86
N PRO A 101 -11.78 -9.89 -8.03
CA PRO A 101 -11.43 -11.21 -8.55
C PRO A 101 -9.92 -11.29 -8.81
N GLY A 102 -9.31 -12.43 -8.44
CA GLY A 102 -7.88 -12.67 -8.62
C GLY A 102 -6.97 -12.02 -7.59
N LEU A 103 -7.51 -11.33 -6.57
CA LEU A 103 -6.75 -10.99 -5.37
C LEU A 103 -6.94 -12.05 -4.29
N ALA A 104 -5.82 -12.39 -3.65
CA ALA A 104 -5.75 -13.30 -2.53
C ALA A 104 -4.68 -12.81 -1.55
N ARG A 105 -4.57 -13.45 -0.38
CA ARG A 105 -3.64 -13.01 0.68
C ARG A 105 -2.18 -13.00 0.22
N GLU A 106 -1.83 -13.88 -0.71
CA GLU A 106 -0.49 -14.02 -1.29
C GLU A 106 -0.09 -12.80 -2.14
N ALA A 107 -1.06 -12.03 -2.63
CA ALA A 107 -0.83 -10.78 -3.35
C ALA A 107 -0.43 -9.63 -2.41
N VAL A 108 -0.73 -9.74 -1.11
CA VAL A 108 -0.48 -8.68 -0.13
C VAL A 108 1.01 -8.58 0.15
N ALA A 109 1.60 -7.45 -0.21
CA ALA A 109 3.03 -7.21 0.00
C ALA A 109 3.31 -6.42 1.28
N LEU A 110 2.38 -5.56 1.71
CA LEU A 110 2.47 -4.77 2.93
C LEU A 110 1.09 -4.29 3.40
N VAL A 111 1.04 -3.90 4.66
CA VAL A 111 -0.09 -3.20 5.27
C VAL A 111 0.36 -1.79 5.67
N ALA A 112 -0.40 -0.77 5.32
CA ALA A 112 -0.16 0.63 5.64
C ALA A 112 -1.26 1.17 6.56
N THR A 113 -0.90 2.02 7.52
CA THR A 113 -1.84 2.66 8.44
C THR A 113 -1.37 4.06 8.84
N LEU A 114 -2.22 4.85 9.48
CA LEU A 114 -1.80 6.11 10.09
C LEU A 114 -0.78 5.83 11.20
N ASP A 115 0.27 6.62 11.29
CA ASP A 115 1.30 6.55 12.34
C ASP A 115 0.74 6.34 13.76
N ALA A 116 -0.30 7.08 14.14
CA ALA A 116 -1.00 6.99 15.41
C ALA A 116 -1.67 5.62 15.67
N LYS A 117 -1.81 4.77 14.64
CA LYS A 117 -2.37 3.42 14.66
C LYS A 117 -1.32 2.32 14.49
N ALA A 118 -0.06 2.65 14.18
CA ALA A 118 0.97 1.66 13.89
C ALA A 118 1.31 0.73 15.07
N ALA A 119 1.02 1.16 16.30
CA ALA A 119 1.23 0.39 17.52
C ALA A 119 -0.05 -0.28 18.07
N GLU A 120 -1.16 -0.29 17.33
CA GLU A 120 -2.38 -0.97 17.77
C GLU A 120 -2.13 -2.50 17.88
N PRO A 121 -2.32 -3.12 19.06
CA PRO A 121 -1.90 -4.51 19.29
C PRO A 121 -2.50 -5.51 18.31
N GLY A 122 -3.78 -5.34 17.96
CA GLY A 122 -4.44 -6.23 16.99
C GLY A 122 -3.87 -6.10 15.57
N LEU A 123 -3.52 -4.89 15.15
CA LEU A 123 -2.94 -4.64 13.83
C LEU A 123 -1.53 -5.21 13.74
N VAL A 124 -0.71 -4.97 14.76
CA VAL A 124 0.63 -5.55 14.87
C VAL A 124 0.57 -7.08 14.87
N ALA A 125 -0.34 -7.66 15.65
CA ALA A 125 -0.51 -9.10 15.72
C ALA A 125 -1.00 -9.71 14.38
N CYS A 126 -1.94 -9.07 13.70
CA CYS A 126 -2.39 -9.47 12.36
C CYS A 126 -1.22 -9.46 11.36
N CYS A 127 -0.47 -8.36 11.28
CA CYS A 127 0.67 -8.25 10.37
C CYS A 127 1.75 -9.29 10.67
N ALA A 128 2.05 -9.53 11.96
CA ALA A 128 3.02 -10.53 12.38
C ALA A 128 2.59 -11.97 12.01
N ARG A 129 1.29 -12.29 12.08
CA ARG A 129 0.75 -13.62 11.70
C ARG A 129 0.99 -13.94 10.23
N HIS A 130 0.89 -12.94 9.35
CA HIS A 130 1.05 -13.12 7.90
C HIS A 130 2.45 -12.77 7.40
N GLY A 131 3.33 -12.26 8.26
CA GLY A 131 4.66 -11.78 7.87
C GLY A 131 4.61 -10.52 7.01
N TRP A 132 3.53 -9.73 7.10
CA TRP A 132 3.40 -8.49 6.34
C TRP A 132 4.14 -7.33 7.02
N PRO A 133 4.96 -6.56 6.28
CA PRO A 133 5.47 -5.29 6.76
C PRO A 133 4.31 -4.34 7.12
N LEU A 134 4.38 -3.74 8.32
CA LEU A 134 3.46 -2.68 8.73
C LEU A 134 4.13 -1.31 8.52
N VAL A 135 3.58 -0.51 7.61
CA VAL A 135 4.08 0.81 7.23
C VAL A 135 3.24 1.90 7.91
N ALA A 136 3.90 2.73 8.69
CA ALA A 136 3.30 3.92 9.30
C ALA A 136 3.36 5.09 8.31
N ILE A 137 2.20 5.64 7.95
CA ILE A 137 2.05 6.82 7.10
C ILE A 137 1.71 8.00 8.00
N THR A 138 2.46 9.09 7.87
CA THR A 138 2.22 10.27 8.72
C THR A 138 0.97 11.03 8.28
N ARG A 139 0.41 11.81 9.20
CA ARG A 139 -0.72 12.68 8.93
C ARG A 139 -0.44 13.66 7.77
N GLU A 140 0.77 14.17 7.68
CA GLU A 140 1.18 15.17 6.69
C GLU A 140 1.17 14.56 5.28
N VAL A 141 1.60 13.31 5.14
CA VAL A 141 1.52 12.58 3.87
C VAL A 141 0.07 12.38 3.45
N ILE A 142 -0.80 11.99 4.38
CA ILE A 142 -2.24 11.83 4.12
C ILE A 142 -2.86 13.19 3.71
N ALA A 143 -2.53 14.26 4.43
CA ALA A 143 -3.01 15.60 4.12
C ALA A 143 -2.56 16.07 2.72
N ALA A 144 -1.30 15.81 2.35
CA ALA A 144 -0.78 16.16 1.02
C ALA A 144 -1.52 15.41 -0.11
N LEU A 145 -1.82 14.12 0.07
CA LEU A 145 -2.54 13.32 -0.92
C LEU A 145 -4.01 13.76 -1.08
N THR A 146 -4.63 14.21 0.01
CA THR A 146 -6.04 14.63 0.04
C THR A 146 -6.23 16.10 -0.38
N SER A 147 -5.22 16.96 -0.23
CA SER A 147 -5.31 18.40 -0.56
C SER A 147 -5.39 18.71 -2.06
N GLY A 148 -5.00 17.76 -2.93
CA GLY A 148 -4.99 17.91 -4.39
C GLY A 148 -6.17 17.26 -5.12
N HIS A 149 -7.04 16.55 -4.39
CA HIS A 149 -8.26 15.96 -4.94
C HIS A 149 -9.43 16.78 -4.43
N ASP A 150 -10.24 17.34 -5.33
CA ASP A 150 -11.53 17.92 -4.96
C ASP A 150 -12.25 16.94 -4.03
N ALA A 151 -12.76 17.44 -2.91
CA ALA A 151 -13.44 16.68 -1.86
C ALA A 151 -14.68 15.88 -2.33
N SER A 152 -14.88 15.75 -3.64
CA SER A 152 -15.95 15.06 -4.35
C SER A 152 -15.66 13.58 -4.61
N SER A 153 -14.41 13.10 -4.52
CA SER A 153 -14.13 11.65 -4.57
C SER A 153 -14.29 10.92 -3.22
N GLU A 154 -14.63 11.65 -2.15
CA GLU A 154 -14.99 11.09 -0.84
C GLU A 154 -16.48 10.69 -0.76
N ALA A 155 -17.27 10.98 -1.79
CA ALA A 155 -18.71 10.73 -1.82
C ALA A 155 -19.05 9.34 -2.38
N GLY A 156 -18.56 8.31 -1.71
CA GLY A 156 -19.13 6.96 -1.72
C GLY A 156 -19.86 6.63 -0.42
N GLY A 157 -20.26 7.65 0.34
CA GLY A 157 -20.91 7.51 1.65
C GLY A 157 -22.07 8.50 1.80
N ASP A 158 -23.15 8.02 2.39
CA ASP A 158 -24.37 8.77 2.68
C ASP A 158 -24.07 10.09 3.43
N PRO A 159 -24.87 11.15 3.23
CA PRO A 159 -24.69 12.47 3.86
C PRO A 159 -24.78 12.49 5.40
N ASP A 160 -25.07 11.35 6.03
CA ASP A 160 -25.02 11.11 7.49
C ASP A 160 -23.65 10.53 7.94
N ASP A 161 -22.56 10.87 7.26
CA ASP A 161 -21.20 10.33 7.47
C ASP A 161 -20.52 10.86 8.77
N ALA A 162 -21.08 10.48 9.92
CA ALA A 162 -20.43 10.54 11.24
C ALA A 162 -18.99 9.98 11.28
N PRO A 163 -18.58 8.99 10.46
CA PRO A 163 -17.20 8.49 10.41
C PRO A 163 -16.17 9.52 9.93
N VAL A 164 -16.43 10.26 8.85
CA VAL A 164 -15.49 11.25 8.29
C VAL A 164 -15.24 12.38 9.29
N GLN A 165 -16.31 12.88 9.93
CA GLN A 165 -16.19 13.90 10.98
C GLN A 165 -15.39 13.41 12.19
N ALA A 166 -15.55 12.15 12.59
CA ALA A 166 -14.79 11.58 13.71
C ALA A 166 -13.29 11.41 13.39
N VAL A 167 -12.94 11.04 12.15
CA VAL A 167 -11.53 10.97 11.71
C VAL A 167 -10.93 12.36 11.58
N GLN A 168 -11.66 13.32 11.01
CA GLN A 168 -11.23 14.71 10.92
C GLN A 168 -11.02 15.32 12.33
N ALA A 169 -11.95 15.09 13.27
CA ALA A 169 -11.83 15.59 14.63
C ALA A 169 -10.65 14.96 15.41
N ARG A 170 -10.39 13.66 15.19
CA ARG A 170 -9.35 12.93 15.93
C ARG A 170 -7.96 13.05 15.29
N PHE A 171 -7.90 13.10 13.96
CA PHE A 171 -6.68 12.97 13.18
C PHE A 171 -6.48 14.08 12.15
N GLY A 172 -7.38 15.06 12.06
CA GLY A 172 -7.24 16.20 11.15
C GLY A 172 -7.22 15.85 9.66
N VAL A 173 -7.68 14.65 9.29
CA VAL A 173 -7.71 14.13 7.91
C VAL A 173 -9.07 13.53 7.58
N ALA A 174 -9.50 13.62 6.32
CA ALA A 174 -10.82 13.18 5.87
C ALA A 174 -11.01 11.64 5.92
N GLY A 175 -9.91 10.89 5.90
CA GLY A 175 -9.90 9.43 5.94
C GLY A 175 -8.49 8.88 6.16
N VAL A 176 -8.38 7.61 6.55
CA VAL A 176 -7.08 6.95 6.81
C VAL A 176 -6.83 5.81 5.83
N CYS A 177 -7.75 4.87 5.68
CA CYS A 177 -7.47 3.61 4.97
C CYS A 177 -7.12 3.83 3.48
N GLU A 178 -7.91 4.60 2.73
CA GLU A 178 -7.64 4.85 1.31
C GLU A 178 -6.36 5.66 1.05
N PRO A 179 -6.11 6.82 1.71
CA PRO A 179 -4.86 7.54 1.49
C PRO A 179 -3.64 6.74 1.94
N CYS A 180 -3.74 5.91 2.99
CA CYS A 180 -2.65 5.00 3.35
C CYS A 180 -2.40 3.92 2.28
N ALA A 181 -3.45 3.34 1.69
CA ALA A 181 -3.30 2.39 0.59
C ALA A 181 -2.60 3.05 -0.62
N ARG A 182 -3.05 4.25 -1.01
CA ARG A 182 -2.46 5.02 -2.12
C ARG A 182 -1.03 5.46 -1.84
N ALA A 183 -0.74 5.93 -0.63
CA ALA A 183 0.61 6.33 -0.22
C ALA A 183 1.60 5.17 -0.34
N ALA A 184 1.15 3.95 -0.02
CA ALA A 184 1.98 2.77 -0.09
C ALA A 184 2.05 2.12 -1.49
N ALA A 185 1.24 2.60 -2.44
CA ALA A 185 1.24 2.19 -3.85
C ALA A 185 1.31 3.43 -4.78
N PRO A 186 2.43 4.18 -4.78
CA PRO A 186 2.49 5.50 -5.43
C PRO A 186 2.27 5.47 -6.95
N ASN A 187 2.57 4.35 -7.60
CA ASN A 187 2.33 4.14 -9.04
C ASN A 187 1.08 3.30 -9.33
N GLY A 188 0.38 2.86 -8.28
CA GLY A 188 -0.81 2.03 -8.36
C GLY A 188 -2.10 2.84 -8.42
N THR A 189 -3.20 2.13 -8.60
CA THR A 189 -4.55 2.67 -8.47
C THR A 189 -5.28 2.01 -7.32
N LEU A 190 -6.38 2.62 -6.87
CA LEU A 190 -7.25 2.01 -5.88
C LEU A 190 -8.05 0.88 -6.54
N LEU A 191 -7.77 -0.35 -6.15
CA LEU A 191 -8.42 -1.56 -6.70
C LEU A 191 -9.69 -1.89 -5.94
N VAL A 192 -9.67 -1.72 -4.62
CA VAL A 192 -10.83 -1.90 -3.73
C VAL A 192 -10.99 -0.64 -2.88
N PRO A 193 -12.11 0.09 -3.01
CA PRO A 193 -12.41 1.24 -2.15
C PRO A 193 -12.72 0.80 -0.72
N LYS A 194 -12.86 1.77 0.18
CA LYS A 194 -13.13 1.56 1.61
C LYS A 194 -14.20 0.49 1.82
N THR A 195 -13.80 -0.55 2.53
CA THR A 195 -14.66 -1.62 3.04
C THR A 195 -14.67 -1.52 4.55
N ILE A 196 -15.84 -1.58 5.17
CA ILE A 196 -16.00 -1.46 6.62
C ILE A 196 -16.55 -2.77 7.16
N LEU A 197 -15.84 -3.39 8.09
CA LEU A 197 -16.30 -4.58 8.80
C LEU A 197 -15.83 -4.50 10.25
N ASP A 198 -16.76 -4.69 11.20
CA ASP A 198 -16.46 -4.72 12.63
C ASP A 198 -15.52 -3.58 13.07
N GLY A 199 -15.85 -2.34 12.74
CA GLY A 199 -15.06 -1.16 13.12
C GLY A 199 -13.61 -1.16 12.63
N VAL A 200 -13.29 -1.99 11.64
CA VAL A 200 -12.08 -1.97 10.82
C VAL A 200 -12.47 -1.46 9.43
N THR A 201 -11.63 -0.61 8.86
CA THR A 201 -11.77 -0.07 7.52
C THR A 201 -10.56 -0.50 6.70
N VAL A 202 -10.79 -1.07 5.52
CA VAL A 202 -9.75 -1.60 4.64
C VAL A 202 -9.91 -1.06 3.24
N ALA A 203 -8.81 -0.70 2.60
CA ALA A 203 -8.72 -0.32 1.19
C ALA A 203 -7.53 -1.02 0.54
N ILE A 204 -7.59 -1.28 -0.77
CA ILE A 204 -6.52 -2.01 -1.48
C ILE A 204 -6.08 -1.21 -2.70
N ALA A 205 -4.77 -0.99 -2.83
CA ALA A 205 -4.17 -0.31 -3.97
C ALA A 205 -3.05 -1.13 -4.59
N GLY A 206 -2.87 -0.95 -5.90
CA GLY A 206 -1.81 -1.61 -6.65
C GLY A 206 -1.95 -1.40 -8.17
N PRO A 207 -1.07 -2.01 -8.98
CA PRO A 207 0.07 -2.80 -8.54
C PRO A 207 1.12 -1.94 -7.82
N LEU A 208 1.96 -2.58 -7.01
CA LEU A 208 3.18 -2.02 -6.44
C LEU A 208 4.34 -2.00 -7.44
#